data_AF-A0A379TGU5-F1
#
_entry.id   AF-A0A379TGU5-F1
#
_cell.length_a   1.000
_cell.length_b   1.000
_cell.length_c   1.000
_cell.angle_alpha   90.00
_cell.angle_beta   90.00
_cell.angle_gamma   90.00
#
_symmetry.space_group_name_H-M   'P 1'
#
loop_
_entity.id
_entity.type
_entity.pdbx_description
1 polymer ?
#
loop_
_entity_poly.entity_id
_entity_poly.type
_entity_poly.pdbx_seq_one_letter_code
_entity_poly.pdbx_strand_id
1 'polypeptide(L)'
;MKRFAEQFNPCIRRTRQWQSTTVAGQPAQQSDLINVAQLTAQYYVLKPEAGNAEHAVKFGTSGHRGSAGRHSFNEPHILAVAQAIAEERAKKRHYRPLLCG
;
A
#
# COMPACT_ATOMS: atom_id res chain seq x y z
N MET A 1 25.35 17.88 -47.79
CA MET A 1 26.16 18.65 -46.81
C MET A 1 25.24 19.59 -46.06
N LYS A 2 25.25 19.52 -44.72
CA LYS A 2 24.90 20.57 -43.72
C LYS A 2 23.45 21.08 -43.73
N ARG A 3 22.60 20.59 -42.81
CA ARG A 3 22.44 20.98 -41.38
C ARG A 3 21.62 22.25 -41.23
N PHE A 4 20.40 22.11 -40.71
CA PHE A 4 19.84 23.00 -39.68
C PHE A 4 18.81 22.18 -38.88
N ALA A 5 19.32 21.42 -37.90
CA ALA A 5 18.52 20.85 -36.85
C ALA A 5 18.43 21.91 -35.75
N GLU A 6 17.27 22.56 -35.66
CA GLU A 6 16.95 23.41 -34.51
C GLU A 6 16.63 22.53 -33.31
N GLN A 7 17.29 22.91 -32.23
CA GLN A 7 17.36 22.23 -30.95
C GLN A 7 16.03 22.39 -30.22
N PHE A 8 15.31 21.29 -30.04
CA PHE A 8 14.39 21.16 -28.92
C PHE A 8 14.81 19.95 -28.10
N ASN A 9 15.26 20.23 -26.88
CA ASN A 9 15.74 19.23 -25.93
C ASN A 9 14.74 19.15 -24.76
N PRO A 10 13.71 18.28 -24.81
CA PRO A 10 13.01 17.86 -23.61
C PRO A 10 13.70 16.61 -23.05
N CYS A 11 14.53 16.86 -22.03
CA CYS A 11 14.81 16.03 -20.86
C CYS A 11 14.29 14.56 -20.92
N ILE A 12 15.22 13.63 -21.17
CA ILE A 12 15.21 12.22 -20.73
C ILE A 12 14.04 11.35 -21.23
N ARG A 13 14.16 10.85 -22.46
CA ARG A 13 13.54 9.57 -22.87
C ARG A 13 14.31 8.40 -22.23
N ARG A 14 14.02 8.04 -20.98
CA ARG A 14 14.24 6.66 -20.52
C ARG A 14 13.05 5.85 -21.00
N THR A 15 13.29 4.98 -21.98
CA THR A 15 12.35 3.92 -22.35
C THR A 15 12.03 3.10 -21.10
N ARG A 16 10.89 3.38 -20.45
CA ARG A 16 10.21 2.35 -19.66
C ARG A 16 9.84 1.27 -20.66
N GLN A 17 10.58 0.17 -20.63
CA GLN A 17 10.09 -1.06 -21.24
C GLN A 17 8.82 -1.43 -20.48
N TRP A 18 7.67 -1.17 -21.10
CA TRP A 18 6.40 -1.68 -20.62
C TRP A 18 6.52 -3.20 -20.63
N GLN A 19 6.71 -3.80 -19.46
CA GLN A 19 6.58 -5.24 -19.31
C GLN A 19 5.08 -5.53 -19.39
N SER A 20 4.54 -5.59 -20.61
CA SER A 20 3.20 -6.10 -20.83
C SER A 20 3.25 -7.60 -20.53
N THR A 21 2.75 -8.00 -19.37
CA THR A 21 2.48 -9.41 -19.09
C THR A 21 1.57 -9.94 -20.20
N THR A 22 1.79 -11.16 -20.67
CA THR A 22 1.02 -11.77 -21.79
C THR A 22 -0.50 -11.73 -21.58
N VAL A 23 -0.95 -11.62 -20.32
CA VAL A 23 -2.36 -11.56 -19.91
C VAL A 23 -2.85 -10.15 -19.57
N ALA A 24 -2.10 -9.09 -19.86
CA ALA A 24 -2.53 -7.72 -19.59
C ALA A 24 -3.79 -7.37 -20.38
N GLY A 25 -4.85 -6.96 -19.69
CA GLY A 25 -6.15 -6.60 -20.30
C GLY A 25 -7.10 -7.77 -20.55
N GLN A 26 -6.72 -9.00 -20.21
CA GLN A 26 -7.61 -10.16 -20.24
C GLN A 26 -8.41 -10.30 -18.93
N PRO A 27 -9.60 -10.93 -18.95
CA PRO A 27 -10.33 -11.26 -17.73
C PRO A 27 -9.48 -12.13 -16.79
N ALA A 28 -9.60 -11.87 -15.49
CA ALA A 28 -8.90 -12.65 -14.46
C ALA A 28 -9.30 -14.13 -14.53
N GLN A 29 -8.31 -15.00 -14.46
CA GLN A 29 -8.53 -16.45 -14.37
C GLN A 29 -8.83 -16.83 -12.93
N GLN A 30 -9.44 -18.01 -12.72
CA GLN A 30 -9.71 -18.52 -11.37
C GLN A 30 -8.44 -18.65 -10.52
N SER A 31 -7.29 -18.91 -11.14
CA SER A 31 -5.98 -18.98 -10.49
C SER A 31 -5.45 -17.64 -9.98
N ASP A 32 -5.96 -16.52 -10.49
CA ASP A 32 -5.55 -15.17 -10.09
C ASP A 32 -6.32 -14.68 -8.85
N LEU A 33 -7.41 -15.38 -8.49
CA LEU A 33 -8.31 -14.99 -7.42
C LEU A 33 -7.77 -15.40 -6.05
N ILE A 34 -7.87 -14.49 -5.09
CA ILE A 34 -7.51 -14.75 -3.69
C ILE A 34 -8.61 -15.53 -2.97
N ASN A 35 -8.22 -16.32 -1.98
CA ASN A 35 -9.16 -16.88 -1.02
C ASN A 35 -9.47 -15.83 0.07
N VAL A 36 -10.64 -15.20 -0.03
CA VAL A 36 -11.05 -14.13 0.88
C VAL A 36 -11.19 -14.63 2.32
N ALA A 37 -11.84 -15.77 2.54
CA ALA A 37 -12.04 -16.32 3.88
C ALA A 37 -10.70 -16.64 4.57
N GLN A 38 -9.75 -17.20 3.82
CA GLN A 38 -8.41 -17.45 4.32
C GLN A 38 -7.68 -16.15 4.66
N LEU A 39 -7.75 -15.13 3.80
CA LEU A 39 -7.09 -13.85 4.04
C LEU A 39 -7.68 -13.13 5.26
N THR A 40 -9.01 -13.17 5.44
CA THR A 40 -9.67 -12.65 6.63
C THR A 40 -9.30 -13.43 7.88
N ALA A 41 -9.18 -14.76 7.82
CA ALA A 41 -8.71 -15.55 8.96
C ALA A 41 -7.26 -15.20 9.34
N GLN A 42 -6.39 -15.03 8.35
CA GLN A 42 -5.00 -14.60 8.56
C GLN A 42 -4.90 -13.26 9.29
N TYR A 43 -5.84 -12.34 9.06
CA TYR A 43 -5.85 -11.03 9.73
C TYR A 43 -5.92 -11.13 11.25
N TYR A 44 -6.69 -12.08 11.78
CA TYR A 44 -6.87 -12.30 13.22
C TYR A 44 -5.86 -13.29 13.81
N VAL A 45 -5.52 -14.34 13.06
CA VAL A 45 -4.67 -15.43 13.57
C VAL A 45 -3.18 -15.07 13.48
N LEU A 46 -2.74 -14.42 12.41
CA LEU A 46 -1.35 -14.03 12.22
C LEU A 46 -1.06 -12.71 12.92
N LYS A 47 0.08 -12.65 13.60
CA LYS A 47 0.54 -11.47 14.35
C LYS A 47 1.89 -10.98 13.78
N PRO A 48 2.16 -9.65 13.84
CA PRO A 48 3.47 -9.13 13.52
C PRO A 48 4.49 -9.61 14.54
N GLU A 49 5.68 -9.93 14.05
CA GLU A 49 6.81 -10.34 14.88
C GLU A 49 7.54 -9.12 15.44
N ALA A 50 7.75 -9.10 16.76
CA ALA A 50 8.48 -8.02 17.43
C ALA A 50 9.96 -8.05 17.02
N GLY A 51 10.47 -6.93 16.49
CA GLY A 51 11.85 -6.80 16.01
C GLY A 51 12.00 -6.91 14.50
N ASN A 52 10.98 -7.40 13.78
CA ASN A 52 11.01 -7.39 12.32
C ASN A 52 10.46 -6.07 11.75
N ALA A 53 11.33 -5.29 11.12
CA ALA A 53 10.97 -3.99 10.51
C ALA A 53 10.00 -4.11 9.31
N GLU A 54 9.87 -5.30 8.70
CA GLU A 54 8.90 -5.54 7.64
C GLU A 54 7.47 -5.66 8.17
N HIS A 55 7.32 -6.13 9.40
CA HIS A 55 6.04 -6.27 10.10
C HIS A 55 5.65 -5.01 10.89
N ALA A 56 6.48 -3.96 10.84
CA ALA A 56 6.20 -2.72 11.56
C ALA A 56 5.17 -1.84 10.83
N VAL A 57 4.44 -1.04 11.59
CA VAL A 57 3.54 -0.01 11.05
C VAL A 57 4.36 1.07 10.34
N LYS A 58 4.09 1.25 9.04
CA LYS A 58 4.65 2.31 8.19
C LYS A 58 3.54 3.27 7.79
N PHE A 59 3.34 4.36 8.52
CA PHE A 59 2.27 5.33 8.28
C PHE A 59 2.81 6.53 7.47
N GLY A 60 2.68 6.46 6.14
CA GLY A 60 3.17 7.48 5.21
C GLY A 60 2.08 8.45 4.72
N THR A 61 2.34 9.13 3.61
CA THR A 61 1.38 10.08 3.00
C THR A 61 0.04 9.45 2.61
N SER A 62 0.02 8.13 2.39
CA SER A 62 -1.19 7.36 2.07
C SER A 62 -1.60 6.38 3.18
N GLY A 63 -1.19 6.64 4.42
CA GLY A 63 -1.42 5.79 5.57
C GLY A 63 -0.51 4.55 5.59
N HIS A 64 -0.98 3.51 6.27
CA HIS A 64 -0.31 2.21 6.35
C HIS A 64 -0.94 1.20 5.39
N ARG A 65 -0.11 0.44 4.67
CA ARG A 65 -0.53 -0.56 3.68
C ARG A 65 0.23 -1.86 3.88
N GLY A 66 -0.44 -2.97 3.61
CA GLY A 66 0.14 -4.30 3.75
C GLY A 66 -0.82 -5.41 3.35
N SER A 67 -0.51 -6.65 3.73
CA SER A 67 -1.42 -7.79 3.58
C SER A 67 -1.33 -8.66 4.82
N ALA A 68 -2.46 -9.25 5.23
CA ALA A 68 -2.54 -10.12 6.39
C ALA A 68 -1.62 -11.35 6.27
N GLY A 69 -1.50 -11.93 5.07
CA GLY A 69 -0.62 -13.07 4.81
C GLY A 69 0.88 -12.75 4.86
N ARG A 70 1.26 -11.47 4.92
CA ARG A 70 2.67 -11.02 5.08
C ARG A 70 2.94 -10.42 6.47
N HIS A 71 2.04 -10.66 7.43
CA HIS A 71 2.15 -10.12 8.79
C HIS A 71 2.29 -8.59 8.88
N SER A 72 1.88 -7.87 7.84
CA SER A 72 2.10 -6.43 7.70
C SER A 72 0.78 -5.64 7.62
N PHE A 73 -0.37 -6.31 7.80
CA PHE A 73 -1.71 -5.70 7.90
C PHE A 73 -2.65 -6.68 8.60
N ASN A 74 -2.58 -6.67 9.92
CA ASN A 74 -3.27 -7.59 10.83
C ASN A 74 -3.89 -6.81 11.99
N GLU A 75 -4.73 -7.45 12.79
CA GLU A 75 -5.42 -6.82 13.92
C GLU A 75 -4.52 -5.92 14.80
N PRO A 76 -3.31 -6.34 15.21
CA PRO A 76 -2.44 -5.50 16.05
C PRO A 76 -2.05 -4.16 15.40
N HIS A 77 -1.94 -4.11 14.06
CA HIS A 77 -1.60 -2.89 13.34
C HIS A 77 -2.73 -1.87 13.40
N ILE A 78 -3.96 -2.32 13.17
CA ILE A 78 -5.14 -1.44 13.13
C ILE A 78 -5.48 -0.94 14.53
N LEU A 79 -5.38 -1.80 15.55
CA LEU A 79 -5.54 -1.39 16.95
C LEU A 79 -4.53 -0.32 17.34
N ALA A 80 -3.24 -0.52 17.02
CA ALA A 80 -2.20 0.44 17.33
C ALA A 80 -2.41 1.79 16.62
N VAL A 81 -2.76 1.76 15.33
CA VAL A 81 -3.01 2.99 14.55
C VAL A 81 -4.26 3.73 15.03
N ALA A 82 -5.37 3.01 15.29
CA ALA A 82 -6.60 3.62 15.77
C ALA A 82 -6.40 4.30 17.13
N GLN A 83 -5.69 3.63 18.04
CA GLN A 83 -5.34 4.20 19.34
C GLN A 83 -4.45 5.45 19.19
N ALA A 84 -3.40 5.38 18.37
CA ALA A 84 -2.52 6.51 18.12
C ALA A 84 -3.29 7.73 17.56
N ILE A 85 -4.24 7.50 16.63
CA ILE A 85 -5.08 8.56 16.08
C ILE A 85 -5.99 9.15 17.16
N ALA A 86 -6.61 8.32 18.01
CA ALA A 86 -7.47 8.79 19.09
C ALA A 86 -6.70 9.68 20.08
N GLU A 87 -5.51 9.25 20.49
CA GLU A 87 -4.63 10.00 21.39
C GLU A 87 -4.16 11.32 20.77
N GLU A 88 -3.72 11.31 19.51
CA GLU A 88 -3.27 12.52 18.83
C GLU A 88 -4.40 13.53 18.64
N ARG A 89 -5.62 13.07 18.36
CA ARG A 89 -6.80 13.94 18.29
C ARG A 89 -7.14 14.55 19.64
N ALA A 90 -7.05 13.77 20.73
CA ALA A 90 -7.27 14.26 22.08
C ALA A 90 -6.24 15.33 22.48
N LYS A 91 -4.96 15.11 22.20
CA LYS A 91 -3.87 16.09 22.44
C LYS A 91 -4.11 17.40 21.69
N LYS A 92 -4.59 17.31 20.45
CA LYS A 92 -4.94 18.48 19.61
C LYS A 92 -6.34 19.04 19.88
N ARG A 93 -7.06 18.51 20.88
CA ARG A 93 -8.39 18.95 21.31
C ARG A 93 -9.44 18.87 20.19
N HIS A 94 -9.35 17.85 19.34
CA HIS A 94 -10.31 17.57 18.26
C HIS A 94 -11.40 16.60 18.72
N TYR A 95 -12.42 17.11 19.40
CA TYR A 95 -13.49 16.31 20.01
C TYR A 95 -14.73 16.09 19.14
N ARG A 96 -14.77 16.65 17.93
CA ARG A 96 -15.90 16.43 17.01
C ARG A 96 -15.95 14.96 16.56
N PRO A 97 -17.12 14.46 16.10
CA PRO A 97 -17.24 13.11 15.54
C PRO A 97 -16.19 12.83 14.45
N LEU A 98 -15.65 11.62 14.43
CA LEU A 98 -14.76 11.14 13.37
C LEU A 98 -15.59 10.36 12.36
N LEU A 99 -15.48 10.73 11.09
CA LEU A 99 -16.05 9.96 10.00
C LEU A 99 -15.05 8.89 9.57
N CYS A 100 -15.49 7.63 9.53
CA CYS A 100 -14.73 6.49 9.03
C CYS A 100 -15.52 5.91 7.84
N GLY A 101 -14.84 5.64 6.73
CA GLY A 101 -15.42 5.10 5.50
C GLY A 101 -14.59 4.00 4.91
#